data_AF-A0A434ADW0-F1
#
_entry.id   AF-A0A434ADW0-F1
#
_cell.length_a   1.000
_cell.length_b   1.000
_cell.length_c   1.000
_cell.angle_alpha   90.00
_cell.angle_beta   90.00
_cell.angle_gamma   90.00
#
_symmetry.space_group_name_H-M   'P 1'
#
loop_
_entity.id
_entity.type
_entity.pdbx_description
1 polymer ?
#
loop_
_entity_poly.entity_id
_entity_poly.type
_entity_poly.pdbx_seq_one_letter_code
_entity_poly.pdbx_strand_id
1 'polypeptide(L)' 'MAKGYRQQEGIDYDQTFAPVARIEAIRIFLAYAAHKNFTVYQMDVKTAFLNGLLKEEVYVSQPDGFVDESKPNHV' A
#
# COMPACT_ATOMS: atom_id res chain seq x y z
N MET A 1 -14.24 -1.93 0.73
CA MET A 1 -12.85 -1.62 0.35
C MET A 1 -12.41 -0.34 1.03
N ALA A 2 -11.11 -0.21 1.37
CA ALA A 2 -10.56 1.07 1.82
C ALA A 2 -10.59 2.05 0.64
N LYS A 3 -11.32 3.15 0.79
CA LYS A 3 -11.44 4.14 -0.28
C LYS A 3 -10.34 5.16 -0.09
N GLY A 4 -9.38 5.17 -1.01
CA GLY A 4 -8.41 6.26 -1.12
C GLY A 4 -9.12 7.51 -1.63
N TYR A 5 -9.81 8.22 -0.74
CA TYR A 5 -10.39 9.51 -1.09
C TYR A 5 -9.25 10.47 -1.46
N ARG A 6 -9.42 11.19 -2.56
CA ARG A 6 -8.50 12.25 -2.98
C ARG A 6 -8.46 13.29 -1.86
N GLN A 7 -7.27 13.80 -1.56
CA GLN A 7 -7.05 14.85 -0.56
C GLN A 7 -8.14 15.92 -0.62
N GLN A 8 -8.82 16.14 0.50
CA GLN A 8 -9.83 17.18 0.64
C GLN A 8 -9.14 18.56 0.67
N GLU A 9 -9.65 19.52 -0.09
CA GLU A 9 -9.14 20.89 -0.13
C GLU A 9 -9.11 21.48 1.30
N GLY A 10 -7.91 21.81 1.80
CA GLY A 10 -7.70 22.34 3.15
C GLY A 10 -7.24 21.33 4.22
N ILE A 11 -7.11 20.04 3.89
CA ILE A 11 -6.55 19.02 4.79
C ILE A 11 -5.25 18.50 4.17
N ASP A 12 -4.11 18.75 4.82
CA ASP A 12 -2.81 18.28 4.31
C ASP A 12 -2.55 16.83 4.73
N TYR A 13 -2.45 15.92 3.75
CA TYR A 13 -2.10 14.52 4.01
C TYR A 13 -0.59 14.37 3.91
N ASP A 14 0.09 14.59 5.03
CA ASP A 14 1.56 14.60 5.13
C ASP A 14 2.24 13.26 4.78
N GLN A 15 1.47 12.17 4.62
CA GLN A 15 1.98 10.80 4.44
C GLN A 15 1.50 10.12 3.14
N THR A 16 1.45 10.85 2.02
CA THR A 16 1.07 10.25 0.72
C THR A 16 2.25 9.57 0.00
N PHE A 17 3.39 9.40 0.67
CA PHE A 17 4.58 8.79 0.05
C PHE A 17 4.53 7.28 0.24
N ALA A 18 3.89 6.59 -0.70
CA ALA A 18 4.19 5.17 -0.91
C ALA A 18 5.73 5.05 -1.07
N PRO A 19 6.38 4.08 -0.40
CA PRO A 19 7.83 3.90 -0.51
C PRO A 19 8.16 3.41 -1.92
N VAL A 20 8.38 4.35 -2.85
CA VAL A 20 8.84 4.04 -4.20
C VAL A 20 10.35 3.85 -4.13
N ALA A 21 10.82 2.65 -4.42
CA ALA A 21 12.24 2.37 -4.52
C ALA A 21 12.88 3.26 -5.59
N ARG A 22 13.99 3.93 -5.24
CA ARG A 22 14.74 4.77 -6.18
C ARG A 22 15.42 3.91 -7.25
N ILE A 23 15.48 4.41 -8.47
CA ILE A 23 16.05 3.66 -9.61
C ILE A 23 17.52 3.31 -9.39
N GLU A 24 18.28 4.17 -8.71
CA GLU A 24 19.68 3.95 -8.38
C GLU A 24 19.85 2.77 -7.42
N ALA A 25 18.97 2.66 -6.42
CA ALA A 25 18.99 1.55 -5.46
C ALA A 25 18.66 0.22 -6.14
N ILE A 26 17.68 0.21 -7.06
CA ILE A 26 17.33 -0.96 -7.86
C ILE A 26 18.52 -1.42 -8.71
N ARG A 27 19.21 -0.48 -9.38
CA ARG A 27 20.39 -0.78 -10.21
C ARG A 27 21.53 -1.40 -9.40
N ILE A 28 21.84 -0.83 -8.23
CA ILE A 28 22.88 -1.37 -7.33
C ILE A 28 22.50 -2.76 -6.84
N PHE A 29 21.24 -2.96 -6.43
CA PHE A 29 20.74 -4.26 -5.99
C PHE A 29 20.87 -5.33 -7.09
N LEU A 30 20.45 -5.02 -8.32
CA LEU A 30 20.55 -5.95 -9.44
C LEU A 30 22.00 -6.27 -9.82
N ALA A 31 22.89 -5.26 -9.82
CA ALA A 31 24.31 -5.48 -10.07
C ALA A 31 24.94 -6.41 -9.02
N TYR A 32 24.57 -6.24 -7.75
CA TYR A 32 25.02 -7.11 -6.68
C TYR A 32 24.47 -8.53 -6.80
N ALA A 33 23.17 -8.66 -7.09
CA ALA A 33 22.53 -9.96 -7.29
C ALA A 33 23.17 -10.74 -8.45
N ALA A 34 23.46 -10.06 -9.57
CA ALA A 34 24.18 -10.65 -10.70
C ALA A 34 25.60 -11.09 -10.30
N HIS A 35 26.34 -10.27 -9.55
CA HIS A 35 27.67 -10.62 -9.06
C HIS A 35 27.66 -11.84 -8.11
N LYS A 36 26.60 -12.01 -7.32
CA LYS A 36 26.43 -13.14 -6.40
C LYS A 36 25.70 -14.33 -7.02
N ASN A 37 25.36 -14.26 -8.31
CA ASN A 37 24.61 -15.27 -9.04
C ASN A 37 23.26 -15.62 -8.36
N PHE A 38 22.62 -14.61 -7.76
CA PHE A 38 21.32 -14.74 -7.11
C PHE A 38 20.19 -14.69 -8.13
N THR A 39 19.18 -15.53 -7.93
CA THR A 39 17.91 -15.42 -8.64
C THR A 39 17.07 -14.32 -8.02
N VAL A 40 16.68 -13.33 -8.80
CA VAL A 40 15.83 -12.22 -8.37
C VAL A 40 14.39 -12.52 -8.78
N TYR A 41 13.46 -12.35 -7.84
CA TYR A 41 12.01 -12.47 -8.09
C TYR A 41 11.36 -11.10 -7.90
N GLN A 42 10.44 -10.75 -8.79
CA GLN A 42 9.61 -9.55 -8.67
C GLN A 42 8.21 -9.96 -8.21
N MET A 43 7.67 -9.25 -7.22
CA MET A 43 6.28 -9.37 -6.81
C MET A 43 5.64 -7.99 -6.89
N ASP A 44 4.67 -7.84 -7.80
CA ASP A 44 3.82 -6.65 -7.87
C ASP A 44 2.56 -6.90 -7.02
N VAL A 45 2.40 -6.13 -5.95
CA VAL A 45 1.27 -6.27 -5.04
C VAL A 45 0.21 -5.26 -5.46
N LYS A 46 -0.87 -5.74 -6.09
CA LYS A 46 -2.00 -4.88 -6.53
C LYS A 46 -2.61 -4.05 -5.40
N THR A 47 -2.51 -4.51 -4.16
CA THR A 47 -3.01 -3.85 -2.96
C THR A 47 -2.01 -3.98 -1.82
N ALA A 48 -0.97 -3.15 -1.82
CA ALA A 48 -0.02 -3.07 -0.71
C ALA A 48 -0.61 -2.20 0.41
N PHE A 49 -1.36 -2.81 1.33
CA PHE A 49 -1.68 -2.17 2.59
C PHE A 49 -0.48 -2.30 3.53
N LEU A 50 0.00 -1.19 4.07
CA LEU A 50 1.00 -1.21 5.13
C LEU A 50 0.32 -1.83 6.36
N ASN A 51 0.78 -2.99 6.82
CA ASN A 51 0.33 -3.59 8.09
C ASN A 51 0.99 -2.89 9.29
N GLY A 52 0.94 -1.56 9.28
CA GLY A 52 1.35 -0.70 10.38
C GLY A 52 0.14 -0.36 11.24
N LEU A 53 0.37 -0.08 12.52
CA LEU A 53 -0.65 0.57 13.34
C LEU A 53 -0.94 1.94 12.72
N LEU A 54 -2.09 2.08 12.07
CA LEU A 54 -2.55 3.39 11.63
C LEU A 54 -2.91 4.23 12.85
N LYS A 55 -2.36 5.44 12.92
CA LYS A 55 -2.82 6.47 13.86
C LYS A 55 -3.94 7.31 13.25
N GLU A 56 -4.05 7.28 11.93
CA GLU A 56 -4.96 8.05 11.11
C GLU A 56 -6.30 7.33 10.97
N GLU A 57 -7.39 8.11 10.95
CA GLU A 57 -8.74 7.59 10.70
C GLU A 57 -8.89 7.24 9.21
N VAL A 58 -9.23 5.98 8.92
CA VAL A 58 -9.49 5.51 7.56
C VAL A 58 -10.94 5.08 7.40
N TYR A 59 -11.55 5.56 6.33
CA TYR A 59 -12.92 5.22 5.97
C TYR A 59 -12.91 3.99 5.05
N VAL A 60 -13.43 2.87 5.55
CA VAL A 60 -13.50 1.58 4.85
C VAL A 60 -14.96 1.19 4.70
N SER A 61 -15.36 0.69 3.53
CA SER A 61 -16.66 0.05 3.35
C SER A 61 -16.51 -1.47 3.39
N GLN A 62 -17.59 -2.21 3.68
CA GLN A 62 -17.59 -3.66 3.44
C GLN A 62 -17.36 -3.95 1.95
N PRO A 63 -16.60 -5.01 1.60
CA PRO A 63 -16.43 -5.41 0.22
C PRO A 63 -17.72 -6.03 -0.34
N ASP A 64 -17.93 -5.85 -1.64
CA ASP A 64 -19.09 -6.40 -2.33
C ASP A 64 -19.09 -7.93 -2.19
N GLY A 65 -20.22 -8.51 -1.77
CA GLY A 65 -20.36 -9.95 -1.48
C GLY A 65 -20.06 -10.37 -0.03
N PHE A 66 -19.63 -9.44 0.83
CA PHE A 66 -19.42 -9.67 2.28
C PHE A 66 -20.22 -8.71 3.16
N VAL A 67 -21.25 -8.06 2.61
CA VAL A 67 -22.07 -7.09 3.33
C VAL A 67 -22.93 -7.80 4.37
N ASP A 68 -22.68 -7.54 5.65
CA ASP A 68 -23.52 -7.97 6.77
C ASP A 68 -24.55 -6.88 7.10
N GLU A 69 -25.84 -7.14 6.78
CA GLU A 69 -26.96 -6.23 7.06
C GLU A 69 -27.18 -6.01 8.57
N SER A 70 -26.82 -6.98 9.41
CA SER A 70 -26.92 -6.86 10.86
C SER A 70 -25.79 -6.02 11.47
N LYS A 71 -24.67 -5.89 10.74
CA LYS A 71 -23.48 -5.16 11.16
C LYS A 71 -22.93 -4.28 10.02
N PRO A 72 -23.68 -3.24 9.61
CA PRO A 72 -23.36 -2.46 8.41
C PRO A 72 -22.01 -1.72 8.47
N ASN A 73 -21.53 -1.40 9.68
CA ASN A 73 -20.29 -0.65 9.91
C ASN A 73 -19.11 -1.51 10.37
N HIS A 74 -19.26 -2.84 10.37
CA HIS A 74 -18.19 -3.75 10.74
C HIS A 74 -17.36 -4.09 9.51
N VAL A 75 -16.06 -3.81 9.55
CA VAL A 75 -15.11 -4.02 8.45
C VAL A 75 -13.83 -4.61 8.99
#